data_AF-G4ZH52-F1
#
_entry.id   AF-G4ZH52-F1
#
_cell.length_a   1.000
_cell.length_b   1.000
_cell.length_c   1.000
_cell.angle_alpha   90.00
_cell.angle_beta   90.00
_cell.angle_gamma   90.00
#
_symmetry.space_group_name_H-M   'P 1'
#
loop_
_entity.id
_entity.type
_entity.pdbx_description
1 polymer ?
#
loop_
_entity_poly.entity_id
_entity_poly.type
_entity_poly.pdbx_seq_one_letter_code
_entity_poly.pdbx_strand_id
1 'polypeptide(L)'
;EQQMLELARLVVGVARSPPARVNAALDHSLQAATNVDEVLAAAVAPPRLPLAEADELVALRRENYRLQADLSDAKDKLAEEMNLRTKSDYFLVSANSECDQALDLVQAMCVQLSNASAQLMQANAAIAHHADVTQSLEKRTLVAEAAAVRRNTQLHERISASLVTYNTQLERLRKQLADRDRANVIPARIQALTDENNSLRRANSILRRHSAAHGLDVDTLVLASA
;
A
#
# COMPACT_ATOMS: atom_id res chain seq x y z
N GLU A 1 79.94 -85.74 53.25
CA GLU A 1 78.82 -85.60 52.29
C GLU A 1 77.57 -84.91 52.86
N GLN A 2 77.15 -85.21 54.09
CA GLN A 2 75.95 -84.62 54.72
C GLN A 2 75.94 -83.07 54.76
N GLN A 3 77.07 -82.44 55.09
CA GLN A 3 77.21 -80.97 55.12
C GLN A 3 77.05 -80.31 53.75
N MET A 4 77.50 -80.96 52.68
CA MET A 4 77.33 -80.45 51.31
C MET A 4 75.86 -80.53 50.87
N LEU A 5 75.14 -81.53 51.35
CA LEU A 5 73.71 -81.72 51.08
C LEU A 5 72.84 -80.68 51.80
N GLU A 6 73.20 -80.32 53.04
CA GLU A 6 72.55 -79.21 53.75
C GLU A 6 72.83 -77.86 53.10
N LEU A 7 74.08 -77.62 52.68
CA LEU A 7 74.44 -76.40 51.95
C LEU A 7 73.69 -76.29 50.62
N ALA A 8 73.59 -77.38 49.86
CA ALA A 8 72.83 -77.41 48.61
C ALA A 8 71.33 -77.13 48.84
N ARG A 9 70.73 -77.68 49.92
CA ARG A 9 69.33 -77.40 50.28
C ARG A 9 69.12 -75.95 50.67
N LEU A 10 70.05 -75.34 51.40
CA LEU A 10 69.99 -73.92 51.76
C LEU A 10 70.09 -73.01 50.53
N VAL A 11 71.05 -73.27 49.65
CA VAL A 11 71.24 -72.47 48.41
C VAL A 11 70.01 -72.57 47.51
N VAL A 12 69.45 -73.77 47.33
CA VAL A 12 68.21 -73.96 46.56
C VAL A 12 67.02 -73.29 47.24
N GLY A 13 66.95 -73.32 48.58
CA GLY A 13 65.93 -72.64 49.36
C GLY A 13 65.95 -71.12 49.18
N VAL A 14 67.14 -70.50 49.27
CA VAL A 14 67.34 -69.05 49.10
C VAL A 14 67.07 -68.62 47.66
N ALA A 15 67.43 -69.44 46.66
CA ALA A 15 67.17 -69.13 45.26
C ALA A 15 65.68 -69.23 44.88
N ARG A 16 64.96 -70.19 45.48
CA ARG A 16 63.52 -70.39 45.19
C ARG A 16 62.61 -69.45 45.98
N SER A 17 63.03 -69.02 47.16
CA SER A 17 62.30 -68.09 48.00
C SER A 17 63.26 -67.03 48.57
N PRO A 18 63.63 -66.01 47.78
CA PRO A 18 64.49 -64.93 48.27
C PRO A 18 63.80 -64.23 49.45
N PRO A 19 64.53 -63.86 50.52
CA PRO A 19 63.97 -63.12 51.64
C PRO A 19 63.27 -61.83 51.17
N ALA A 20 62.12 -61.50 51.76
CA ALA A 20 61.40 -60.28 51.43
C ALA A 20 62.28 -59.05 51.66
N ARG A 21 62.55 -58.29 50.59
CA ARG A 21 63.41 -57.10 50.64
C ARG A 21 62.65 -55.96 51.30
N VAL A 22 63.18 -55.47 52.43
CA VAL A 22 62.46 -54.58 53.37
C VAL A 22 62.52 -53.10 52.94
N ASN A 23 63.40 -52.69 52.01
CA ASN A 23 63.55 -51.28 51.61
C ASN A 23 64.00 -51.11 50.15
N ALA A 24 63.06 -50.76 49.27
CA ALA A 24 63.31 -50.59 47.83
C ALA A 24 64.30 -49.47 47.47
N ALA A 25 64.42 -48.43 48.31
CA ALA A 25 65.38 -47.33 48.09
C ALA A 25 66.81 -47.76 48.45
N LEU A 26 66.97 -48.55 49.50
CA LEU A 26 68.24 -49.19 49.83
C LEU A 26 68.63 -50.19 48.74
N ASP A 27 67.69 -50.98 48.23
CA ASP A 27 67.94 -51.91 47.13
C ASP A 27 68.40 -51.21 45.86
N HIS A 28 67.76 -50.11 45.45
CA HIS A 28 68.19 -49.33 44.30
C HIS A 28 69.59 -48.72 44.50
N SER A 29 69.87 -48.20 45.69
CA SER A 29 71.16 -47.59 46.00
C SER A 29 72.29 -48.63 46.05
N LEU A 30 72.02 -49.82 46.57
CA LEU A 30 72.95 -50.95 46.55
C LEU A 30 73.14 -51.53 45.14
N GLN A 31 72.09 -51.53 44.32
CA GLN A 31 72.16 -52.00 42.93
C GLN A 31 72.91 -51.03 42.02
N ALA A 32 72.91 -49.74 42.35
CA ALA A 32 73.69 -48.70 41.67
C ALA A 32 75.14 -48.59 42.17
N ALA A 33 75.49 -49.22 43.30
CA ALA A 33 76.82 -49.14 43.88
C ALA A 33 77.82 -50.01 43.09
N THR A 34 78.94 -49.40 42.71
CA THR A 34 80.01 -50.01 41.90
C THR A 34 81.28 -50.26 42.71
N ASN A 35 81.38 -49.71 43.91
CA ASN A 35 82.51 -49.89 44.83
C ASN A 35 82.05 -50.04 46.29
N VAL A 36 82.96 -50.51 47.14
CA VAL A 36 82.67 -50.82 48.55
C VAL A 36 82.28 -49.56 49.34
N ASP A 37 82.82 -48.40 48.98
CA ASP A 37 82.49 -47.13 49.63
C ASP A 37 81.05 -46.66 49.31
N GLU A 38 80.59 -46.86 48.08
CA GLU A 38 79.20 -46.62 47.65
C GLU A 38 78.22 -47.60 48.31
N VAL A 39 78.63 -48.86 48.48
CA VAL A 39 77.85 -49.85 49.26
C VAL A 39 77.72 -49.39 50.71
N LEU A 40 78.80 -48.88 51.31
CA LEU A 40 78.78 -48.34 52.66
C LEU A 40 77.90 -47.10 52.77
N ALA A 41 78.02 -46.17 51.83
CA ALA A 41 77.23 -44.93 51.79
C ALA A 41 75.73 -45.22 51.58
N ALA A 42 75.40 -46.18 50.73
CA ALA A 42 74.02 -46.64 50.53
C ALA A 42 73.44 -47.31 51.79
N ALA A 43 74.27 -48.00 52.56
CA ALA A 43 73.88 -48.65 53.82
C ALA A 43 73.73 -47.65 54.99
N VAL A 44 74.27 -46.44 54.87
CA VAL A 44 74.05 -45.36 55.85
C VAL A 44 72.61 -44.86 55.69
N ALA A 45 71.84 -44.95 56.77
CA ALA A 45 70.49 -44.40 56.80
C ALA A 45 70.53 -42.89 56.47
N PRO A 46 69.66 -42.39 55.58
CA PRO A 46 69.61 -40.97 55.27
C PRO A 46 69.57 -40.14 56.55
N PRO A 47 70.26 -38.98 56.62
CA PRO A 47 70.21 -38.10 57.76
C PRO A 47 68.76 -37.77 58.09
N ARG A 48 68.33 -38.07 59.32
CA ARG A 48 67.00 -37.70 59.78
C ARG A 48 66.99 -36.19 60.02
N LEU A 49 66.07 -35.51 59.36
CA LEU A 49 65.79 -34.11 59.64
C LEU A 49 65.48 -33.94 61.14
N PRO A 50 65.95 -32.86 61.79
CA PRO A 50 65.49 -32.47 63.11
C PRO A 50 63.96 -32.40 63.15
N LEU A 51 63.36 -32.76 64.29
CA LEU A 51 61.90 -32.85 64.44
C LEU A 51 61.18 -31.55 64.03
N ALA A 52 61.75 -30.39 64.37
CA ALA A 52 61.21 -29.09 64.02
C ALA A 52 61.15 -28.84 62.50
N GLU A 53 62.22 -29.19 61.77
CA GLU A 53 62.26 -29.07 60.31
C GLU A 53 61.29 -30.05 59.63
N ALA A 54 61.13 -31.26 60.20
CA ALA A 54 60.14 -32.23 59.75
C ALA A 54 58.69 -31.73 59.94
N ASP A 55 58.38 -31.11 61.08
CA ASP A 55 57.05 -30.55 61.36
C ASP A 55 56.72 -29.37 60.43
N GLU A 56 57.68 -28.50 60.15
CA GLU A 56 57.54 -27.42 59.16
C GLU A 56 57.31 -27.94 57.75
N LEU A 57 58.03 -29.00 57.34
CA LEU A 57 57.83 -29.64 56.02
C LEU A 57 56.42 -30.22 55.88
N VAL A 58 55.88 -30.80 56.95
CA VAL A 58 54.49 -31.29 56.99
C VAL A 58 53.50 -30.12 56.89
N ALA A 59 53.75 -29.01 57.58
CA ALA A 59 52.92 -27.81 57.49
C ALA A 59 52.92 -27.21 56.07
N LEU A 60 54.10 -27.04 55.47
CA LEU A 60 54.25 -26.55 54.09
C LEU A 60 53.57 -27.47 53.08
N ARG A 61 53.64 -28.79 53.24
CA ARG A 61 52.90 -29.72 52.37
C ARG A 61 51.40 -29.54 52.49
N ARG A 62 50.86 -29.39 53.70
CA ARG A 62 49.42 -29.13 53.91
C ARG A 62 49.01 -27.81 53.26
N GLU A 63 49.83 -26.78 53.42
CA GLU A 63 49.58 -25.48 52.80
C GLU A 63 49.67 -25.55 51.28
N ASN A 64 50.63 -26.29 50.73
CA ASN A 64 50.73 -26.51 49.28
C ASN A 64 49.48 -27.21 48.74
N TYR A 65 48.97 -28.25 49.42
CA TYR A 65 47.72 -28.89 49.05
C TYR A 65 46.52 -27.93 49.13
N ARG A 66 46.48 -27.07 50.15
CA ARG A 66 45.43 -26.06 50.29
C ARG A 66 45.46 -25.06 49.15
N LEU A 67 46.64 -24.51 48.84
CA LEU A 67 46.82 -23.57 47.73
C LEU A 67 46.53 -24.21 46.37
N GLN A 68 46.85 -25.49 46.19
CA GLN A 68 46.49 -26.22 44.97
C GLN A 68 44.97 -26.37 44.82
N ALA A 69 44.26 -26.65 45.91
CA ALA A 69 42.79 -26.70 45.90
C ALA A 69 42.18 -25.32 45.61
N ASP A 70 42.65 -24.28 46.31
CA ASP A 70 42.23 -22.89 46.11
C ASP A 70 42.49 -22.43 44.64
N LEU A 71 43.62 -22.82 44.06
CA LEU A 71 43.96 -22.53 42.66
C LEU A 71 43.04 -23.25 41.67
N SER A 72 42.65 -24.50 41.95
CA SER A 72 41.71 -25.24 41.11
C SER A 72 40.33 -24.58 41.13
N ASP A 73 39.82 -24.24 42.31
CA ASP A 73 38.53 -23.57 42.47
C ASP A 73 38.51 -22.18 41.81
N ALA A 74 39.59 -21.41 41.95
CA ALA A 74 39.73 -20.12 41.27
C ALA A 74 39.75 -20.25 39.73
N LYS A 75 40.39 -21.31 39.20
CA LYS A 75 40.37 -21.59 37.75
C LYS A 75 38.97 -21.94 37.26
N ASP A 76 38.24 -22.77 38.00
CA ASP A 76 36.88 -23.17 37.64
C ASP A 76 35.94 -21.94 37.64
N LYS A 77 36.05 -21.09 38.66
CA LYS A 77 35.31 -19.82 38.73
C LYS A 77 35.65 -18.87 37.58
N LEU A 78 36.93 -18.74 37.24
CA LEU A 78 37.34 -17.91 36.10
C LEU A 78 36.75 -18.44 34.79
N ALA A 79 36.70 -19.76 34.60
CA ALA A 79 36.09 -20.37 33.42
C ALA A 79 34.58 -20.10 33.35
N GLU A 80 33.87 -20.17 34.47
CA GLU A 80 32.45 -19.82 34.57
C GLU A 80 32.22 -18.34 34.19
N GLU A 81 32.99 -17.41 34.76
CA GLU A 81 32.90 -15.99 34.46
C GLU A 81 33.22 -15.67 32.99
N MET A 82 34.25 -16.30 32.41
CA MET A 82 34.56 -16.15 30.99
C MET A 82 33.42 -16.65 30.09
N ASN A 83 32.75 -17.74 30.47
CA ASN A 83 31.59 -18.26 29.76
C ASN A 83 30.40 -17.29 29.86
N LEU A 84 30.10 -16.79 31.06
CA LEU A 84 29.06 -15.78 31.27
C LEU A 84 29.33 -14.50 30.50
N ARG A 85 30.59 -14.04 30.47
CA ARG A 85 30.99 -12.87 29.69
C ARG A 85 30.76 -13.07 28.20
N THR A 86 31.16 -14.21 27.67
CA THR A 86 30.94 -14.56 26.26
C THR A 86 29.46 -14.56 25.89
N LYS A 87 28.61 -15.11 26.76
CA LYS A 87 27.15 -15.08 26.59
C LYS A 87 26.61 -13.65 26.62
N SER A 88 27.06 -12.84 27.59
CA SER A 88 26.68 -11.43 27.69
C SER A 88 27.07 -10.65 26.45
N ASP A 89 28.27 -10.85 25.92
CA ASP A 89 28.76 -10.17 24.73
C ASP A 89 27.90 -10.54 23.50
N TYR A 90 27.51 -11.81 23.36
CA TYR A 90 26.57 -12.24 22.32
C TYR A 90 25.21 -11.54 22.44
N PHE A 91 24.63 -11.47 23.64
CA PHE A 91 23.37 -10.78 23.86
C PHE A 91 23.45 -9.30 23.53
N LEU A 92 24.55 -8.62 23.88
CA LEU A 92 24.74 -7.21 23.55
C LEU A 92 24.83 -6.99 22.03
N VAL A 93 25.54 -7.85 21.31
CA VAL A 93 25.61 -7.77 19.83
C VAL A 93 24.22 -7.98 19.21
N SER A 94 23.46 -8.97 19.69
CA SER A 94 22.09 -9.22 19.20
C SER A 94 21.18 -8.02 19.46
N ALA A 95 21.18 -7.50 20.70
CA ALA A 95 20.37 -6.35 21.08
C ALA A 95 20.73 -5.09 20.29
N ASN A 96 22.01 -4.83 20.07
CA ASN A 96 22.45 -3.70 19.23
C ASN A 96 21.98 -3.87 17.78
N SER A 97 22.09 -5.07 17.20
CA SER A 97 21.57 -5.34 15.86
C SER A 97 20.05 -5.12 15.76
N GLU A 98 19.29 -5.51 16.79
CA GLU A 98 17.83 -5.27 16.84
C GLU A 98 17.52 -3.77 16.96
N CYS A 99 18.29 -3.02 17.75
CA CYS A 99 18.16 -1.58 17.85
C CYS A 99 18.46 -0.88 16.52
N ASP A 100 19.51 -1.28 15.81
CA ASP A 100 19.85 -0.73 14.50
C ASP A 100 18.73 -0.97 13.48
N GLN A 101 18.18 -2.18 13.44
CA GLN A 101 17.02 -2.50 12.58
C GLN A 101 15.78 -1.67 12.93
N ALA A 102 15.51 -1.48 14.23
CA ALA A 102 14.40 -0.65 14.68
C ALA A 102 14.60 0.83 14.29
N LEU A 103 15.83 1.35 14.37
CA LEU A 103 16.17 2.70 13.93
C LEU A 103 15.96 2.87 12.42
N ASP A 104 16.39 1.91 11.61
CA ASP A 104 16.19 1.93 10.16
C ASP A 104 14.69 1.95 9.80
N LEU A 105 13.88 1.15 10.50
CA LEU A 105 12.43 1.13 10.30
C LEU A 105 11.79 2.47 10.65
N VAL A 106 12.19 3.09 11.77
CA VAL A 106 11.69 4.40 12.18
C VAL A 106 12.07 5.47 11.16
N GLN A 107 13.31 5.46 10.65
CA GLN A 107 13.74 6.38 9.61
C GLN A 107 12.92 6.21 8.32
N ALA A 108 12.67 4.96 7.90
CA ALA A 108 11.81 4.67 6.75
C ALA A 108 10.38 5.21 6.95
N MET A 109 9.80 5.02 8.14
CA MET A 109 8.49 5.55 8.50
C MET A 109 8.46 7.09 8.49
N CYS A 110 9.51 7.76 8.98
CA CYS A 110 9.62 9.21 8.94
C CYS A 110 9.61 9.74 7.49
N VAL A 111 10.33 9.08 6.58
CA VAL A 111 10.32 9.42 5.15
C VAL A 111 8.93 9.23 4.55
N GLN A 112 8.27 8.11 4.84
CA GLN A 112 6.91 7.85 4.37
C GLN A 112 5.91 8.90 4.89
N LEU A 113 5.99 9.27 6.17
CA LEU A 113 5.15 10.30 6.77
C LEU A 113 5.36 11.66 6.11
N SER A 114 6.61 12.03 5.83
CA SER A 114 6.93 13.27 5.12
C SER A 114 6.33 13.30 3.71
N ASN A 115 6.46 12.19 2.96
CA ASN A 115 5.89 12.08 1.62
C ASN A 115 4.35 12.15 1.65
N ALA A 116 3.71 11.44 2.57
CA ALA A 116 2.26 11.49 2.75
C ALA A 116 1.77 12.89 3.14
N SER A 117 2.50 13.58 4.03
CA SER A 117 2.21 14.96 4.41
C SER A 117 2.30 15.92 3.21
N ALA A 118 3.33 15.78 2.37
CA ALA A 118 3.47 16.58 1.15
C ALA A 118 2.32 16.33 0.16
N GLN A 119 1.90 15.07 -0.02
CA GLN A 119 0.76 14.72 -0.87
C GLN A 119 -0.55 15.32 -0.34
N LEU A 120 -0.79 15.27 0.98
CA LEU A 120 -1.95 15.90 1.60
C LEU A 120 -1.96 17.41 1.40
N MET A 121 -0.81 18.07 1.51
CA MET A 121 -0.70 19.51 1.26
C MET A 121 -1.06 19.86 -0.20
N GLN A 122 -0.58 19.07 -1.16
CA GLN A 122 -0.92 19.23 -2.58
C GLN A 122 -2.42 19.00 -2.84
N ALA A 123 -3.00 17.95 -2.25
CA ALA A 123 -4.42 17.66 -2.38
C ALA A 123 -5.29 18.80 -1.80
N ASN A 124 -4.92 19.34 -0.64
CA ASN A 124 -5.61 20.47 -0.03
C ASN A 124 -5.53 21.74 -0.90
N ALA A 125 -4.37 22.01 -1.52
CA ALA A 125 -4.23 23.13 -2.45
C ALA A 125 -5.13 22.94 -3.69
N ALA A 126 -5.23 21.73 -4.23
CA ALA A 126 -6.12 21.41 -5.34
C ALA A 126 -7.59 21.57 -4.96
N ILE A 127 -8.00 21.13 -3.77
CA ILE A 127 -9.36 21.31 -3.24
C ILE A 127 -9.70 22.79 -3.13
N ALA A 128 -8.80 23.61 -2.58
CA ALA A 128 -9.01 25.05 -2.48
C ALA A 128 -9.22 25.70 -3.86
N HIS A 129 -8.35 25.36 -4.83
CA HIS A 129 -8.50 25.83 -6.20
C HIS A 129 -9.82 25.39 -6.84
N HIS A 130 -10.24 24.14 -6.65
CA HIS A 130 -11.53 23.66 -7.15
C HIS A 130 -12.71 24.36 -6.49
N ALA A 131 -12.63 24.70 -5.20
CA ALA A 131 -13.66 25.47 -4.51
C ALA A 131 -13.81 26.87 -5.13
N ASP A 132 -12.70 27.55 -5.42
CA ASP A 132 -12.71 28.87 -6.08
C ASP A 132 -13.34 28.80 -7.49
N VAL A 133 -12.96 27.79 -8.29
CA VAL A 133 -13.54 27.57 -9.62
C VAL A 133 -15.05 27.32 -9.51
N THR A 134 -15.47 26.50 -8.55
CA THR A 134 -16.89 26.15 -8.35
C THR A 134 -17.69 27.38 -7.98
N GLN A 135 -17.20 28.17 -7.02
CA GLN A 135 -17.83 29.43 -6.62
C GLN A 135 -17.92 30.42 -7.79
N SER A 136 -16.88 30.50 -8.63
CA SER A 136 -16.90 31.35 -9.83
C SER A 136 -17.94 30.87 -10.84
N LEU A 137 -18.10 29.55 -11.02
CA LEU A 137 -19.08 28.98 -11.93
C LEU A 137 -20.50 29.23 -11.42
N GLU A 138 -20.77 29.03 -10.14
CA GLU A 138 -22.06 29.32 -9.52
C GLU A 138 -22.50 30.78 -9.71
N LYS A 139 -21.58 31.73 -9.54
CA LYS A 139 -21.88 33.15 -9.80
C LYS A 139 -22.25 33.39 -11.27
N ARG A 140 -21.54 32.75 -12.20
CA ARG A 140 -21.80 32.89 -13.64
C ARG A 140 -23.11 32.24 -14.06
N THR A 141 -23.45 31.07 -13.50
CA THR A 141 -24.72 30.40 -13.79
C THR A 141 -25.89 31.23 -13.28
N LEU A 142 -25.83 31.77 -12.07
CA LEU A 142 -26.86 32.67 -11.53
C LEU A 142 -27.10 33.89 -12.45
N VAL A 143 -26.03 34.52 -12.92
CA VAL A 143 -26.15 35.66 -13.86
C VAL A 143 -26.76 35.24 -15.18
N ALA A 144 -26.33 34.10 -15.74
CA ALA A 144 -26.85 33.57 -16.99
C ALA A 144 -28.34 33.18 -16.89
N GLU A 145 -28.74 32.53 -15.79
CA GLU A 145 -30.13 32.18 -15.49
C GLU A 145 -31.01 33.43 -15.38
N ALA A 146 -30.56 34.44 -14.62
CA ALA A 146 -31.30 35.70 -14.52
C ALA A 146 -31.43 36.42 -15.88
N ALA A 147 -30.39 36.37 -16.72
CA ALA A 147 -30.45 36.92 -18.08
C ALA A 147 -31.41 36.15 -18.98
N ALA A 148 -31.43 34.82 -18.90
CA ALA A 148 -32.34 33.97 -19.66
C ALA A 148 -33.81 34.20 -19.26
N VAL A 149 -34.09 34.28 -17.95
CA VAL A 149 -35.42 34.62 -17.43
C VAL A 149 -35.89 35.96 -17.97
N ARG A 150 -35.07 37.02 -17.84
CA ARG A 150 -35.41 38.35 -18.38
C ARG A 150 -35.70 38.32 -19.88
N ARG A 151 -34.89 37.61 -20.66
CA ARG A 151 -35.09 37.49 -22.11
C ARG A 151 -36.39 36.77 -22.45
N ASN A 152 -36.73 35.71 -21.72
CA ASN A 152 -38.00 35.00 -21.90
C ASN A 152 -39.20 35.88 -21.57
N THR A 153 -39.14 36.67 -20.49
CA THR A 153 -40.20 37.64 -20.15
C THR A 153 -40.40 38.65 -21.28
N GLN A 154 -39.31 39.24 -21.79
CA GLN A 154 -39.39 40.18 -22.91
C GLN A 154 -39.96 39.55 -24.19
N LEU A 155 -39.56 38.31 -24.51
CA LEU A 155 -40.11 37.59 -25.66
C LEU A 155 -41.60 37.32 -25.48
N HIS A 156 -42.03 36.91 -24.29
CA HIS A 156 -43.44 36.68 -23.99
C HIS A 156 -44.26 37.97 -24.13
N GLU A 157 -43.79 39.09 -23.59
CA GLU A 157 -44.43 40.41 -23.73
C GLU A 157 -44.56 40.82 -25.20
N ARG A 158 -43.49 40.66 -25.99
CA ARG A 158 -43.50 40.98 -27.44
C ARG A 158 -44.50 40.12 -28.20
N ILE A 159 -44.54 38.82 -27.93
CA ILE A 159 -45.48 37.89 -28.56
C ILE A 159 -46.91 38.29 -28.18
N SER A 160 -47.20 38.49 -26.90
CA SER A 160 -48.51 38.91 -26.43
C SER A 160 -48.98 40.22 -27.06
N ALA A 161 -48.11 41.25 -27.15
CA ALA A 161 -48.42 42.50 -27.83
C ALA A 161 -48.72 42.31 -29.32
N SER A 162 -47.95 41.46 -30.01
CA SER A 162 -48.19 41.13 -31.42
C SER A 162 -49.54 40.41 -31.61
N LEU A 163 -49.88 39.47 -30.74
CA LEU A 163 -51.16 38.74 -30.77
C LEU A 163 -52.35 39.67 -30.54
N VAL A 164 -52.26 40.60 -29.58
CA VAL A 164 -53.29 41.63 -29.39
C VAL A 164 -53.46 42.45 -30.67
N THR A 165 -52.36 42.88 -31.29
CA THR A 165 -52.40 43.63 -32.54
C THR A 165 -53.12 42.84 -33.65
N TYR A 166 -52.75 41.57 -33.87
CA TYR A 166 -53.40 40.72 -34.85
C TYR A 166 -54.89 40.48 -34.55
N ASN A 167 -55.24 40.26 -33.28
CA ASN A 167 -56.64 40.12 -32.88
C ASN A 167 -57.46 41.37 -33.21
N THR A 168 -56.94 42.58 -32.95
CA THR A 168 -57.67 43.82 -33.32
C THR A 168 -57.81 44.00 -34.83
N GLN A 169 -56.84 43.55 -35.63
CA GLN A 169 -56.94 43.57 -37.09
C GLN A 169 -58.01 42.58 -37.57
N LEU A 170 -58.04 41.40 -36.95
CA LEU A 170 -58.99 40.35 -37.28
C LEU A 170 -60.43 40.73 -36.89
N GLU A 171 -60.63 41.37 -35.75
CA GLU A 171 -61.93 41.96 -35.37
C GLU A 171 -62.38 43.05 -36.34
N ARG A 172 -61.47 43.92 -36.79
CA ARG A 172 -61.76 44.94 -37.81
C ARG A 172 -62.23 44.30 -39.12
N LEU A 173 -61.53 43.27 -39.59
CA LEU A 173 -61.92 42.54 -40.80
C LEU A 173 -63.29 41.85 -40.64
N ARG A 174 -63.53 41.20 -39.49
CA ARG A 174 -64.84 40.60 -39.18
C ARG A 174 -65.96 41.63 -39.22
N LYS A 175 -65.73 42.81 -38.65
CA LYS A 175 -66.70 43.92 -38.68
C LYS A 175 -66.95 44.41 -40.11
N GLN A 176 -65.90 44.62 -40.89
CA GLN A 176 -66.02 45.03 -42.30
C GLN A 176 -66.80 44.00 -43.14
N LEU A 177 -66.58 42.71 -42.90
CA LEU A 177 -67.32 41.64 -43.58
C LEU A 177 -68.80 41.68 -43.19
N ALA A 178 -69.10 41.75 -41.90
CA ALA A 178 -70.47 41.84 -41.41
C ALA A 178 -71.20 43.09 -41.91
N ASP A 179 -70.52 44.24 -42.00
CA ASP A 179 -71.10 45.48 -42.52
C ASP A 179 -71.40 45.36 -44.04
N ARG A 180 -70.53 44.69 -44.81
CA ARG A 180 -70.76 44.39 -46.24
C ARG A 180 -71.92 43.43 -46.45
N ASP A 181 -72.04 42.41 -45.60
CA ASP A 181 -73.17 41.47 -45.62
C ASP A 181 -74.49 42.19 -45.30
N ARG A 182 -74.52 43.05 -44.27
CA ARG A 182 -75.70 43.86 -43.90
C ARG A 182 -76.11 44.86 -44.97
N ALA A 183 -75.13 45.46 -45.67
CA ALA A 183 -75.41 46.36 -46.77
C ALA A 183 -75.95 45.63 -48.02
N ASN A 184 -76.13 44.31 -47.97
CA ASN A 184 -76.59 43.44 -49.06
C ASN A 184 -75.79 43.64 -50.36
N VAL A 185 -74.59 44.24 -50.31
CA VAL A 185 -73.82 44.61 -51.51
C VAL A 185 -73.38 43.36 -52.25
N ILE A 186 -72.95 42.32 -51.52
CA ILE A 186 -72.51 41.07 -52.12
C ILE A 186 -73.70 40.29 -52.71
N PRO A 187 -74.79 40.02 -51.95
CA PRO A 187 -76.00 39.41 -52.52
C PRO A 187 -76.61 40.20 -53.69
N ALA A 188 -76.69 41.53 -53.59
CA ALA A 188 -77.24 42.38 -54.64
C ALA A 188 -76.35 42.39 -55.89
N ARG A 189 -75.03 42.37 -55.74
CA ARG A 189 -74.11 42.26 -56.89
C ARG A 189 -74.21 40.90 -57.56
N ILE A 190 -74.35 39.82 -56.79
CA ILE A 190 -74.58 38.47 -57.32
C ILE A 190 -75.92 38.44 -58.07
N GLN A 191 -76.97 39.02 -57.51
CA GLN A 191 -78.29 39.09 -58.15
C GLN A 191 -78.23 39.90 -59.45
N ALA A 192 -77.60 41.08 -59.44
CA ALA A 192 -77.46 41.90 -60.65
C ALA A 192 -76.70 41.18 -61.78
N LEU A 193 -75.60 40.48 -61.46
CA LEU A 193 -74.86 39.68 -62.43
C LEU A 193 -75.68 38.47 -62.94
N THR A 194 -76.54 37.92 -62.09
CA THR A 194 -77.46 36.83 -62.46
C THR A 194 -78.52 37.33 -63.42
N ASP A 195 -79.09 38.50 -63.15
CA ASP A 195 -80.10 39.13 -64.01
C ASP A 195 -79.51 39.52 -65.36
N GLU A 196 -78.29 40.07 -65.38
CA GLU A 196 -77.53 40.36 -66.59
C GLU A 196 -77.26 39.09 -67.41
N ASN A 197 -76.79 38.00 -66.77
CA ASN A 197 -76.60 36.72 -67.44
C ASN A 197 -77.89 36.18 -68.06
N ASN A 198 -78.99 36.26 -67.33
CA ASN A 198 -80.30 35.83 -67.82
C ASN A 198 -80.74 36.68 -69.03
N SER A 199 -80.45 37.98 -69.01
CA SER A 199 -80.70 38.87 -70.14
C SER A 199 -79.87 38.50 -71.37
N LEU A 200 -78.56 38.26 -71.19
CA LEU A 200 -77.67 37.82 -72.25
C LEU A 200 -78.09 36.47 -72.83
N ARG A 201 -78.49 35.51 -71.99
CA ARG A 201 -79.04 34.22 -72.45
C ARG A 201 -80.29 34.40 -73.30
N ARG A 202 -81.19 35.31 -72.93
CA ARG A 202 -82.38 35.63 -73.74
C ARG A 202 -81.98 36.26 -75.07
N ALA A 203 -81.10 37.25 -75.06
CA ALA A 203 -80.59 37.88 -76.30
C ALA A 203 -79.93 36.85 -77.22
N ASN A 204 -79.11 35.95 -76.68
CA ASN A 204 -78.46 34.88 -77.41
C ASN A 204 -79.50 33.89 -77.99
N SER A 205 -80.54 33.53 -77.24
CA SER A 205 -81.67 32.71 -77.74
C SER A 205 -82.43 33.38 -78.89
N ILE A 206 -82.63 34.71 -78.82
CA ILE A 206 -83.28 35.47 -79.90
C ILE A 206 -82.39 35.50 -81.15
N LEU A 207 -81.10 35.79 -81.00
CA LEU A 207 -80.14 35.77 -82.11
C LEU A 207 -80.07 34.39 -82.78
N ARG A 208 -80.08 33.31 -81.98
CA ARG A 208 -80.14 31.93 -82.49
C ARG A 208 -81.41 31.67 -83.30
N ARG A 209 -82.57 32.08 -82.79
CA ARG A 209 -83.84 31.96 -83.53
C ARG A 209 -83.86 32.79 -84.81
N HIS A 210 -83.38 34.02 -84.76
CA HIS A 210 -83.29 34.91 -85.91
C HIS A 210 -82.33 34.35 -86.98
N SER A 211 -81.17 33.83 -86.56
CA SER A 211 -80.21 33.21 -87.47
C SER A 211 -80.74 31.91 -88.08
N ALA A 212 -81.42 31.08 -87.29
CA ALA A 212 -82.11 29.88 -87.78
C ALA A 212 -83.21 30.21 -88.80
N ALA A 213 -83.93 31.32 -88.62
CA ALA A 213 -84.92 31.82 -89.60
C ALA A 213 -84.27 32.25 -90.93
N HIS A 214 -82.97 32.55 -90.94
CA HIS A 214 -82.18 32.81 -92.14
C HIS A 214 -81.30 31.61 -92.58
N GLY A 215 -81.57 30.41 -92.05
CA GLY A 215 -80.86 29.19 -92.41
C GLY A 215 -79.42 29.09 -91.89
N LEU A 216 -79.01 29.99 -90.99
CA LEU A 216 -77.68 30.01 -90.38
C LEU A 216 -77.72 29.35 -89.01
N ASP A 217 -76.94 28.29 -88.82
CA ASP A 217 -76.74 27.70 -87.49
C ASP A 217 -75.62 28.43 -86.75
N VAL A 218 -76.00 29.09 -85.65
CA VAL A 218 -75.09 29.94 -84.88
C VAL A 218 -74.03 29.12 -84.14
N ASP A 219 -74.34 27.88 -83.73
CA ASP A 219 -73.34 27.03 -83.08
C ASP A 219 -72.23 26.63 -84.05
N THR A 220 -72.59 26.24 -85.28
CA THR A 220 -71.63 25.96 -86.35
C THR A 220 -70.78 27.19 -86.70
N LEU A 221 -71.38 28.38 -86.75
CA LEU A 221 -70.65 29.63 -87.03
C LEU A 221 -69.67 30.03 -85.92
N VAL A 222 -70.06 29.89 -84.65
CA VAL A 222 -69.18 30.17 -83.50
C VAL A 222 -68.06 29.15 -83.42
N LEU A 223 -68.33 27.87 -83.67
CA LEU A 223 -67.31 26.82 -83.73
C LEU A 223 -66.35 26.96 -84.92
N ALA A 224 -66.79 27.56 -86.03
CA ALA A 224 -65.94 27.86 -87.18
C ALA A 224 -65.12 29.15 -87.06
N SER A 225 -65.44 30.01 -86.08
CA SER A 225 -64.81 31.34 -85.88
C SER A 225 -63.94 31.43 -84.61
N ALA A 226 -63.92 30.38 -83.80
CA ALA A 226 -63.03 30.22 -82.64
C ALA A 226 -61.69 29.62 -83.08
#